data_AF-A0A1A9RAX3-F1
#
_entry.id   AF-A0A1A9RAX3-F1
#
_cell.length_a   1.000
_cell.length_b   1.000
_cell.length_c   1.000
_cell.angle_alpha   90.00
_cell.angle_beta   90.00
_cell.angle_gamma   90.00
#
_symmetry.space_group_name_H-M   'P 1'
#
loop_
_entity.id
_entity.type
_entity.pdbx_description
1 polymer ?
#
loop_
_entity_poly.entity_id
_entity_poly.type
_entity_poly.pdbx_seq_one_letter_code
_entity_poly.pdbx_strand_id
1 'polypeptide(L)'
;MTQRIKFGDMVRFHDGVRAVVLDCDGTTMTVGYHGDGFDYFKVADIGKDIELITNSETQRLDWMILRGCPDDMSAEEREFALGAVRELIDAYIRLAAEQGVTA
;
A
#
# COMPACT_ATOMS: atom_id res chain seq x y z
N MET A 1 -3.61 -10.83 21.90
CA MET A 1 -2.64 -9.75 21.61
C MET A 1 -3.33 -8.79 20.65
N THR A 2 -3.60 -7.56 21.07
CA THR A 2 -4.16 -6.54 20.17
C THR A 2 -3.04 -6.11 19.24
N GLN A 3 -3.11 -6.49 17.96
CA GLN A 3 -2.12 -6.10 16.98
C GLN A 3 -2.13 -4.57 16.88
N ARG A 4 -1.00 -3.94 17.20
CA ARG A 4 -0.88 -2.48 17.23
C ARG A 4 -0.63 -2.00 15.81
N ILE A 5 -1.48 -1.11 15.31
CA ILE A 5 -1.31 -0.48 14.00
C ILE A 5 0.04 0.23 13.97
N LYS A 6 0.80 0.03 12.89
CA LYS A 6 2.12 0.60 12.66
C LYS A 6 2.22 1.23 11.28
N PHE A 7 3.27 2.02 11.09
CA PHE A 7 3.67 2.52 9.77
C PHE A 7 3.67 1.41 8.72
N GLY A 8 3.04 1.70 7.58
CA GLY A 8 2.98 0.80 6.44
C GLY A 8 1.91 -0.28 6.52
N ASP A 9 1.18 -0.40 7.62
CA ASP A 9 0.01 -1.27 7.67
C ASP A 9 -1.06 -0.77 6.70
N MET A 10 -1.80 -1.71 6.10
CA MET A 10 -3.00 -1.39 5.34
C MET A 10 -4.22 -1.48 6.26
N VAL A 11 -5.06 -0.46 6.22
CA VAL A 11 -6.30 -0.38 6.99
C VAL A 11 -7.51 -0.23 6.07
N ARG A 12 -8.68 -0.64 6.57
CA ARG A 12 -9.98 -0.40 5.93
C ARG A 12 -10.87 0.42 6.86
N PHE A 13 -11.42 1.49 6.32
CA PHE A 13 -12.45 2.30 6.99
C PHE A 13 -13.84 1.70 6.76
N HIS A 14 -14.80 2.05 7.61
CA HIS A 14 -16.19 1.56 7.49
C HIS A 14 -16.86 1.91 6.15
N ASP A 15 -16.39 2.95 5.47
CA ASP A 15 -16.86 3.41 4.16
C ASP A 15 -16.28 2.56 3.00
N GLY A 16 -15.46 1.56 3.32
CA GLY A 16 -14.82 0.66 2.37
C GLY A 16 -13.47 1.15 1.86
N VAL A 17 -13.06 2.38 2.18
CA VAL A 17 -11.79 2.95 1.74
C VAL A 17 -10.64 2.16 2.34
N ARG A 18 -9.73 1.69 1.48
CA ARG A 18 -8.45 1.07 1.89
C ARG A 18 -7.36 2.12 1.84
N ALA A 19 -6.57 2.20 2.89
CA ALA A 19 -5.52 3.20 3.03
C ALA A 19 -4.26 2.62 3.66
N VAL A 20 -3.11 3.19 3.34
CA VAL A 20 -1.83 2.85 3.94
C VAL A 20 -1.52 3.82 5.07
N VAL A 21 -1.09 3.30 6.21
CA VAL A 21 -0.63 4.10 7.35
C VAL A 21 0.72 4.75 7.02
N LEU A 22 0.77 6.07 7.04
CA LEU A 22 1.96 6.88 6.75
C LEU A 22 2.65 7.37 8.01
N ASP A 23 1.91 7.49 9.12
CA ASP A 23 2.44 7.82 10.45
C ASP A 23 1.43 7.40 11.53
N CYS A 24 1.90 7.11 12.75
CA CYS A 24 1.04 6.80 13.88
C CYS A 24 1.72 7.03 15.24
N ASP A 25 0.99 7.64 16.19
CA ASP A 25 1.48 7.90 17.56
C ASP A 25 0.89 6.93 18.61
N GLY A 26 0.10 5.95 18.17
CA GLY A 26 -0.58 4.98 19.02
C GLY A 26 -1.98 5.40 19.49
N THR A 27 -2.41 6.63 19.19
CA THR A 27 -3.78 7.14 19.40
C THR A 27 -4.42 7.53 18.06
N THR A 28 -3.67 8.24 17.24
CA THR A 28 -4.04 8.68 15.90
C THR A 28 -3.10 8.10 14.85
N MET A 29 -3.56 8.08 13.61
CA MET A 29 -2.75 7.72 12.45
C MET A 29 -2.99 8.72 11.32
N THR A 30 -1.96 8.98 10.53
CA THR A 30 -2.09 9.60 9.21
C THR A 30 -2.12 8.50 8.17
N VAL A 31 -3.12 8.52 7.30
CA VAL A 31 -3.24 7.54 6.21
C VAL A 31 -3.23 8.21 4.85
N GLY A 32 -2.71 7.51 3.85
CA GLY A 32 -2.80 7.86 2.44
C GLY A 32 -3.68 6.86 1.69
N TYR A 33 -4.54 7.34 0.82
CA TYR A 33 -5.31 6.51 -0.11
C TYR A 33 -5.45 7.21 -1.46
N HIS A 34 -5.75 6.42 -2.49
CA HIS A 34 -5.95 6.90 -3.85
C HIS A 34 -7.42 6.69 -4.24
N GLY A 35 -8.02 7.65 -4.92
CA GLY A 35 -9.36 7.54 -5.48
C GLY A 35 -9.75 8.74 -6.33
N ASP A 36 -10.66 8.54 -7.25
CA ASP A 36 -11.14 9.56 -8.21
C ASP A 36 -10.01 10.32 -8.94
N GLY A 37 -8.85 9.69 -9.13
CA GLY A 37 -7.65 10.21 -9.79
C GLY A 37 -6.73 11.03 -8.88
N PHE A 38 -7.01 11.09 -7.58
CA PHE A 38 -6.29 11.92 -6.63
C PHE A 38 -5.77 11.13 -5.43
N ASP A 39 -4.64 11.61 -4.90
CA ASP A 39 -4.10 11.15 -3.63
C ASP A 39 -4.70 11.98 -2.48
N TYR A 40 -5.26 11.28 -1.50
CA TYR A 40 -5.85 11.88 -0.31
C TYR A 40 -5.09 11.48 0.94
N PHE A 41 -5.09 12.40 1.90
CA PHE A 41 -4.51 12.20 3.23
C PHE A 41 -5.54 12.57 4.28
N LYS A 42 -5.71 11.72 5.29
CA LYS A 42 -6.54 12.03 6.44
C LYS A 42 -5.92 11.53 7.73
N VAL A 43 -6.22 12.24 8.82
CA VAL A 43 -5.92 11.79 10.18
C VAL A 43 -7.12 11.03 10.72
N ALA A 44 -6.88 9.88 11.34
CA ALA A 44 -7.92 9.03 11.90
C ALA A 44 -7.56 8.49 13.28
N ASP A 45 -8.56 8.27 14.12
CA ASP A 45 -8.40 7.65 15.44
C ASP A 45 -8.23 6.13 15.28
N ILE A 46 -7.15 5.56 15.82
CA ILE A 46 -6.83 4.12 15.71
C ILE A 46 -7.95 3.21 16.23
N GLY A 47 -8.74 3.70 17.19
CA GLY A 47 -9.78 2.92 17.88
C GLY A 47 -11.20 3.07 17.35
N LYS A 48 -11.44 3.83 16.26
CA LYS A 48 -12.80 4.04 15.73
C LYS A 48 -12.95 3.47 14.33
N ASP A 49 -13.79 2.43 14.20
CA ASP A 49 -14.32 1.95 12.92
C ASP A 49 -13.26 1.70 11.83
N ILE A 50 -12.09 1.20 12.26
CA ILE A 50 -10.96 0.84 11.40
C ILE A 50 -10.62 -0.63 11.59
N GLU A 51 -10.51 -1.34 10.48
CA GLU A 51 -10.04 -2.72 10.43
C GLU A 51 -8.60 -2.78 9.91
N LEU A 52 -7.74 -3.50 10.62
CA LEU A 52 -6.39 -3.82 10.14
C LEU A 52 -6.47 -4.95 9.11
N ILE A 53 -5.92 -4.75 7.92
CA ILE A 53 -5.80 -5.80 6.90
C ILE A 53 -4.50 -6.56 7.14
N THR A 54 -4.62 -7.81 7.61
CA THR A 54 -3.49 -8.70 7.87
C THR A 54 -2.79 -9.15 6.58
N ASN A 55 -1.48 -9.40 6.67
CA ASN A 55 -0.63 -9.87 5.55
C ASN A 55 -0.76 -9.00 4.28
N SER A 56 -0.86 -7.68 4.48
CA SER A 56 -1.15 -6.72 3.43
C SER A 56 0.09 -6.23 2.67
N GLU A 57 1.26 -6.84 2.82
CA GLU A 57 2.49 -6.39 2.15
C GLU A 57 2.32 -6.35 0.62
N THR A 58 1.75 -7.41 0.04
CA THR A 58 1.42 -7.45 -1.39
C THR A 58 0.41 -6.37 -1.76
N GLN A 59 -0.64 -6.18 -0.96
CA GLN A 59 -1.66 -5.15 -1.23
C GLN A 59 -1.08 -3.73 -1.10
N ARG A 60 -0.15 -3.52 -0.16
CA ARG A 60 0.54 -2.24 0.04
C ARG A 60 1.41 -1.92 -1.18
N LEU A 61 2.17 -2.92 -1.65
CA LEU A 61 2.96 -2.76 -2.86
C LEU A 61 2.06 -2.45 -4.07
N ASP A 62 0.94 -3.16 -4.22
CA ASP A 62 -0.01 -2.91 -5.31
C ASP A 62 -0.59 -1.51 -5.26
N TRP A 63 -0.93 -1.04 -4.06
CA TRP A 63 -1.38 0.33 -3.85
C TRP A 63 -0.28 1.33 -4.23
N MET A 64 0.97 1.09 -3.83
CA MET A 64 2.11 1.95 -4.18
C MET A 64 2.39 1.98 -5.69
N ILE A 65 2.13 0.88 -6.40
CA ILE A 65 2.28 0.81 -7.86
C ILE A 65 1.14 1.59 -8.53
N LEU A 66 -0.11 1.30 -8.14
CA LEU A 66 -1.29 1.81 -8.83
C LEU A 66 -1.64 3.26 -8.51
N ARG A 67 -1.16 3.84 -7.41
CA ARG A 67 -1.42 5.26 -7.10
C ARG A 67 -0.89 6.24 -8.16
N GLY A 68 0.04 5.81 -9.02
CA GLY A 68 0.53 6.60 -10.15
C GLY A 68 -0.22 6.36 -11.45
N CYS A 69 -1.20 5.46 -11.45
CA CYS A 69 -1.95 5.04 -12.63
C CYS A 69 -3.29 5.80 -12.74
N PRO A 70 -3.82 5.99 -13.96
CA PRO A 70 -5.17 6.52 -14.16
C PRO A 70 -6.25 5.62 -13.54
N ASP A 71 -7.30 6.24 -13.00
CA ASP A 71 -8.37 5.51 -12.34
C ASP A 71 -9.34 4.82 -13.29
N ASP A 72 -9.45 5.32 -14.52
CA ASP A 72 -10.28 4.79 -15.61
C ASP A 72 -9.69 3.55 -16.29
N MET A 73 -8.52 3.08 -15.85
CA MET A 73 -7.94 1.83 -16.32
C MET A 73 -8.89 0.65 -16.05
N SER A 74 -9.08 -0.17 -17.08
CA SER A 74 -9.76 -1.44 -16.98
C SER A 74 -9.06 -2.40 -16.02
N ALA A 75 -9.76 -3.46 -15.60
CA ALA A 75 -9.16 -4.49 -14.76
C ALA A 75 -7.93 -5.13 -15.42
N GLU A 76 -7.97 -5.37 -16.73
CA GLU A 76 -6.86 -5.96 -17.49
C GLU A 76 -5.64 -5.02 -17.53
N GLU A 77 -5.85 -3.73 -17.78
CA GLU A 77 -4.76 -2.75 -17.78
C GLU A 77 -4.14 -2.60 -16.39
N ARG A 78 -4.96 -2.61 -15.33
CA ARG A 78 -4.47 -2.58 -13.94
C ARG A 78 -3.62 -3.81 -13.62
N GLU A 79 -4.08 -5.00 -13.99
CA GLU A 79 -3.32 -6.25 -13.81
C GLU A 79 -2.01 -6.24 -14.59
N PHE A 80 -2.02 -5.74 -15.83
CA PHE A 80 -0.82 -5.59 -16.64
C PHE A 80 0.19 -4.64 -15.98
N ALA A 81 -0.23 -3.46 -15.52
CA ALA A 81 0.65 -2.50 -14.86
C ALA A 81 1.25 -3.07 -13.56
N LEU A 82 0.43 -3.73 -12.74
CA LEU A 82 0.89 -4.43 -11.54
C LEU A 82 1.94 -5.49 -11.86
N GLY A 83 1.67 -6.35 -12.85
CA GLY A 83 2.57 -7.40 -13.28
C GLY A 83 3.92 -6.83 -13.74
N ALA A 84 3.89 -5.87 -14.66
CA ALA A 84 5.09 -5.27 -15.22
C ALA A 84 6.00 -4.61 -14.16
N VAL A 85 5.41 -3.89 -13.20
CA VAL A 85 6.21 -3.22 -12.15
C VAL A 85 6.72 -4.23 -11.13
N ARG A 86 5.94 -5.24 -10.76
CA ARG A 86 6.42 -6.32 -9.87
C ARG A 86 7.58 -7.10 -10.50
N GLU A 87 7.47 -7.47 -11.77
CA GLU A 87 8.56 -8.12 -12.50
C GLU A 87 9.83 -7.27 -12.54
N LEU A 88 9.67 -5.95 -12.73
CA LEU A 88 10.80 -5.01 -12.69
C LEU A 88 11.45 -4.96 -11.31
N ILE A 89 10.66 -4.88 -10.23
CA ILE A 89 11.16 -4.91 -8.85
C ILE A 89 11.92 -6.21 -8.58
N ASP A 90 11.36 -7.35 -8.96
CA ASP A 90 11.98 -8.66 -8.80
C ASP A 90 13.31 -8.75 -9.58
N ALA A 91 13.34 -8.23 -10.81
CA ALA A 91 14.56 -8.17 -11.61
C ALA A 91 15.65 -7.32 -10.93
N TYR A 92 15.28 -6.16 -10.37
CA TYR A 92 16.21 -5.33 -9.61
C TYR A 92 16.74 -6.01 -8.35
N ILE A 93 15.88 -6.70 -7.59
CA ILE A 93 16.28 -7.45 -6.40
C ILE A 93 17.27 -8.56 -6.77
N ARG A 94 17.00 -9.31 -7.85
CA ARG A 94 17.90 -10.36 -8.35
C ARG A 94 19.24 -9.79 -8.79
N LEU A 95 19.23 -8.71 -9.56
CA LEU A 95 20.45 -8.04 -10.00
C LEU A 95 21.30 -7.53 -8.82
N ALA A 96 20.65 -6.92 -7.82
CA ALA A 96 21.33 -6.47 -6.61
C ALA A 96 21.94 -7.64 -5.81
N ALA A 97 21.26 -8.78 -5.75
CA ALA A 97 21.79 -10.00 -5.13
C ALA A 97 23.00 -10.54 -5.90
N GLU A 98 22.94 -10.60 -7.23
CA GLU A 98 24.05 -11.05 -8.09
C GLU A 98 25.28 -10.13 -7.96
N GLN A 99 25.07 -8.81 -7.90
CA GLN A 99 26.14 -7.82 -7.71
C GLN A 99 26.66 -7.73 -6.27
N GLY A 100 25.87 -8.18 -5.28
CA GLY A 100 26.30 -8.29 -3.88
C GLY A 100 27.09 -9.56 -3.57
N VAL A 101 27.01 -10.58 -4.43
CA VAL A 101 27.79 -11.83 -4.35
C VAL A 101 29.18 -11.69 -4.97
N THR A 102 29.44 -10.63 -5.74
CA THR A 102 30.74 -10.32 -6.35
C THR A 102 31.64 -9.39 -5.53
N ALA A 103 31.29 -9.10 -4.27
CA ALA A 103 32.08 -8.32 -3.31
C ALA A 103 32.94 -9.20 -2.39
#